data_AF-A0A947T6T6-F1
#
_entry.id   AF-A0A947T6T6-F1
#
_cell.length_a   1.000
_cell.length_b   1.000
_cell.length_c   1.000
_cell.angle_alpha   90.00
_cell.angle_beta   90.00
_cell.angle_gamma   90.00
#
_symmetry.space_group_name_H-M   'P 1'
#
loop_
_entity.id
_entity.type
_entity.pdbx_description
1 polymer ?
#
loop_
_entity_poly.entity_id
_entity_poly.type
_entity_poly.pdbx_seq_one_letter_code
_entity_poly.pdbx_strand_id
1 'polypeptide(L)'
;LKIPGYSAYLHPLGDGRLLGIGQDATEEGRTLGAKVSLFDVSDPSDPREIDNFVLPDSYTDAEWDHHAFLYWAPEQMMVMPLQAWQDDFAGAVVFKLDDGIREMGRISHEKENAQIVESECDQYSSDNGYEDVIVQVCGPNDASYVDGYYCEVLAVEDAEWITEDYLNGEVDLAEVAGPDDHIEICWSDYQDWNPIQRSLVIGGDLWTLSYRSLQSNSLDDLSFQHQIGIG
;
A
#
# COMPACT_ATOMS: atom_id res chain seq x y z
N LEU A 1 29.16 -17.17 -11.94
CA LEU A 1 28.47 -16.78 -10.70
C LEU A 1 27.06 -17.34 -10.77
N LYS A 2 26.63 -18.17 -9.82
CA LYS A 2 25.21 -18.51 -9.67
C LYS A 2 24.73 -17.70 -8.47
N ILE A 3 23.96 -16.67 -8.72
CA ILE A 3 23.27 -15.90 -7.68
C ILE A 3 21.90 -16.59 -7.55
N PRO A 4 21.57 -17.20 -6.40
CA PRO A 4 20.24 -17.72 -6.18
C PRO A 4 19.21 -16.58 -6.25
N GLY A 5 17.99 -16.90 -6.69
CA GLY A 5 16.94 -15.91 -6.92
C GLY A 5 16.91 -15.34 -8.34
N TYR A 6 16.13 -14.27 -8.51
CA TYR A 6 15.94 -13.58 -9.79
C TYR A 6 15.57 -12.10 -9.59
N SER A 7 15.69 -11.31 -10.66
CA SER A 7 15.13 -9.95 -10.74
C SER A 7 13.95 -9.95 -11.70
N ALA A 8 12.77 -9.56 -11.21
CA ALA A 8 11.57 -9.34 -12.02
C ALA A 8 11.55 -7.93 -12.65
N TYR A 9 12.10 -6.95 -11.93
CA TYR A 9 12.20 -5.56 -12.37
C TYR A 9 13.65 -5.08 -12.36
N LEU A 10 14.02 -4.30 -13.38
CA LEU A 10 15.35 -3.70 -13.53
C LEU A 10 15.21 -2.20 -13.74
N HIS A 11 15.97 -1.41 -12.96
CA HIS A 11 15.94 0.05 -13.01
C HIS A 11 17.35 0.62 -13.22
N PRO A 12 17.61 1.36 -14.32
CA PRO A 12 18.89 2.03 -14.53
C PRO A 12 19.09 3.16 -13.52
N LEU A 13 20.25 3.18 -12.84
CA LEU A 13 20.58 4.24 -11.86
C LEU A 13 21.53 5.31 -12.42
N GLY A 14 22.01 5.14 -13.66
CA GLY A 14 23.07 5.97 -14.24
C GLY A 14 24.48 5.47 -13.88
N ASP A 15 25.50 6.05 -14.51
CA ASP A 15 26.93 5.74 -14.27
C ASP A 15 27.30 4.25 -14.36
N GLY A 16 26.63 3.51 -15.24
CA GLY A 16 26.84 2.07 -15.40
C GLY A 16 26.33 1.25 -14.21
N ARG A 17 25.41 1.78 -13.40
CA ARG A 17 24.75 1.02 -12.31
C ARG A 17 23.33 0.61 -12.69
N LEU A 18 22.96 -0.58 -12.27
CA LEU A 18 21.63 -1.16 -12.49
C LEU A 18 21.10 -1.71 -11.16
N LEU A 19 19.86 -1.37 -10.84
CA LEU A 19 19.13 -1.95 -9.72
C LEU A 19 18.28 -3.12 -10.23
N GLY A 20 18.25 -4.22 -9.50
CA GLY A 20 17.30 -5.32 -9.71
C GLY A 20 16.43 -5.53 -8.48
N ILE A 21 15.13 -5.70 -8.71
CA ILE A 21 14.14 -6.06 -7.69
C ILE A 21 13.50 -7.39 -8.10
N GLY A 22 13.39 -8.32 -7.15
CA GLY A 22 12.79 -9.63 -7.36
C GLY A 22 12.80 -10.43 -6.07
N GLN A 23 13.18 -11.70 -6.16
CA GLN A 23 13.14 -12.64 -5.04
C GLN A 23 14.50 -13.29 -4.81
N ASP A 24 14.88 -13.47 -3.55
CA ASP A 24 15.90 -14.42 -3.16
C ASP A 24 15.34 -15.85 -3.23
N ALA A 25 16.18 -16.85 -3.44
CA ALA A 25 15.73 -18.23 -3.54
C ALA A 25 16.78 -19.26 -3.11
N THR A 26 16.33 -20.49 -2.83
CA THR A 26 17.24 -21.64 -2.68
C THR A 26 17.77 -22.11 -4.03
N GLU A 27 18.77 -23.01 -4.03
CA GLU A 27 19.29 -23.61 -5.28
C GLU A 27 18.22 -24.42 -6.04
N GLU A 28 17.19 -24.91 -5.34
CA GLU A 28 16.04 -25.61 -5.90
C GLU A 28 14.95 -24.66 -6.44
N GLY A 29 15.17 -23.34 -6.35
CA GLY A 29 14.27 -22.31 -6.89
C GLY A 29 13.11 -21.93 -5.97
N ARG A 30 13.12 -22.34 -4.70
CA ARG A 30 12.11 -21.91 -3.73
C ARG A 30 12.40 -20.47 -3.31
N THR A 31 11.46 -19.57 -3.51
CA THR A 31 11.58 -18.17 -3.08
C THR A 31 11.63 -18.05 -1.56
N LEU A 32 12.43 -17.10 -1.08
CA LEU A 32 12.70 -16.87 0.34
C LEU A 32 12.30 -15.47 0.81
N GLY A 33 12.00 -14.55 -0.11
CA GLY A 33 11.59 -13.18 0.19
C GLY A 33 12.10 -12.17 -0.84
N ALA A 34 11.58 -10.94 -0.77
CA ALA A 34 11.97 -9.88 -1.68
C ALA A 34 13.48 -9.60 -1.60
N LYS A 35 14.09 -9.34 -2.76
CA LYS A 35 15.52 -9.04 -2.88
C LYS A 35 15.72 -7.81 -3.74
N VAL A 36 16.61 -6.94 -3.26
CA VAL A 36 17.15 -5.79 -3.97
C VAL A 36 18.61 -6.09 -4.29
N SER A 37 19.01 -5.98 -5.55
CA SER A 37 20.39 -6.22 -5.99
C SER A 37 20.92 -5.00 -6.72
N LEU A 38 22.15 -4.60 -6.44
CA LEU A 38 22.85 -3.52 -7.13
C LEU A 38 23.96 -4.11 -7.99
N PHE A 39 23.97 -3.74 -9.26
CA PHE A 39 24.93 -4.24 -10.24
C PHE A 39 25.79 -3.11 -10.82
N ASP A 40 27.07 -3.39 -11.00
CA ASP A 40 27.96 -2.69 -11.93
C ASP A 40 27.80 -3.34 -13.32
N VAL A 41 27.28 -2.55 -14.26
CA VAL A 41 27.06 -2.89 -15.68
C VAL A 41 27.84 -1.95 -16.60
N SER A 42 28.89 -1.29 -16.09
CA SER A 42 29.76 -0.41 -16.87
C SER A 42 30.49 -1.15 -18.01
N ASP A 43 30.77 -2.44 -17.82
CA ASP A 43 31.14 -3.39 -18.87
C ASP A 43 29.95 -4.32 -19.15
N PRO A 44 29.23 -4.15 -20.29
CA PRO A 44 28.10 -5.00 -20.65
C PRO A 44 28.46 -6.48 -20.85
N SER A 45 29.75 -6.81 -21.02
CA SER A 45 30.22 -8.19 -21.17
C SER A 45 30.53 -8.88 -19.85
N ASP A 46 30.64 -8.12 -18.74
CA ASP A 46 30.94 -8.62 -17.40
C ASP A 46 30.13 -7.88 -16.31
N PRO A 47 28.79 -8.03 -16.28
CA PRO A 47 27.97 -7.46 -15.22
C PRO A 47 28.27 -8.14 -13.88
N ARG A 48 28.42 -7.32 -12.83
CA ARG A 48 28.81 -7.78 -11.49
C ARG A 48 27.82 -7.28 -10.44
N GLU A 49 27.26 -8.18 -9.64
CA GLU A 49 26.51 -7.80 -8.43
C GLU A 49 27.53 -7.23 -7.43
N ILE A 50 27.35 -5.97 -7.06
CA ILE A 50 28.25 -5.25 -6.14
C ILE A 50 27.66 -5.12 -4.73
N ASP A 51 26.34 -5.22 -4.60
CA ASP A 51 25.66 -5.25 -3.30
C ASP A 51 24.27 -5.90 -3.43
N ASN A 52 23.71 -6.40 -2.33
CA ASN A 52 22.34 -6.85 -2.27
C ASN A 52 21.75 -6.77 -0.86
N PHE A 53 20.42 -6.70 -0.81
CA PHE A 53 19.64 -6.68 0.41
C PHE A 53 18.47 -7.65 0.27
N VAL A 54 18.31 -8.56 1.22
CA VAL A 54 17.23 -9.55 1.25
C VAL A 54 16.30 -9.23 2.40
N LEU A 55 15.01 -9.25 2.13
CA LEU A 55 13.91 -9.13 3.09
C LEU A 55 13.24 -10.50 3.15
N PRO A 56 13.61 -11.38 4.12
CA PRO A 56 13.06 -12.72 4.20
C PRO A 56 11.56 -12.71 4.43
N ASP A 57 10.87 -13.75 3.96
CA ASP A 57 9.43 -13.96 4.16
C ASP A 57 8.61 -12.71 3.79
N SER A 58 8.94 -12.16 2.62
CA SER A 58 8.33 -10.93 2.14
C SER A 58 8.10 -10.92 0.64
N TYR A 59 7.28 -9.97 0.20
CA TYR A 59 6.89 -9.75 -1.17
C TYR A 59 6.83 -8.25 -1.47
N THR A 60 6.98 -7.91 -2.74
CA THR A 60 6.86 -6.54 -3.22
C THR A 60 6.07 -6.50 -4.53
N ASP A 61 5.10 -5.60 -4.62
CA ASP A 61 4.34 -5.39 -5.85
C ASP A 61 5.19 -4.85 -6.99
N ALA A 62 6.39 -4.32 -6.71
CA ALA A 62 7.33 -3.86 -7.73
C ALA A 62 7.77 -4.97 -8.70
N GLU A 63 7.58 -6.24 -8.36
CA GLU A 63 7.84 -7.37 -9.27
C GLU A 63 6.84 -7.44 -10.44
N TRP A 64 5.63 -6.94 -10.24
CA TRP A 64 4.53 -7.04 -11.21
C TRP A 64 4.05 -5.67 -11.71
N ASP A 65 4.15 -4.65 -10.86
CA ASP A 65 3.79 -3.26 -11.17
C ASP A 65 4.98 -2.32 -10.94
N HIS A 66 5.69 -2.01 -12.02
CA HIS A 66 6.79 -1.04 -12.00
C HIS A 66 6.36 0.38 -11.57
N HIS A 67 5.06 0.72 -11.57
CA HIS A 67 4.57 2.00 -11.03
C HIS A 67 4.47 2.02 -9.50
N ALA A 68 4.57 0.85 -8.84
CA ALA A 68 4.55 0.77 -7.38
C ALA A 68 5.89 1.22 -6.76
N PHE A 69 6.97 1.14 -7.55
CA PHE A 69 8.32 1.54 -7.20
C PHE A 69 8.59 3.04 -7.50
N LEU A 70 9.39 3.68 -6.64
CA LEU A 70 9.96 5.01 -6.89
C LEU A 70 11.48 4.98 -6.76
N TYR A 71 12.17 5.60 -7.73
CA TYR A 71 13.54 6.04 -7.57
C TYR A 71 13.63 7.57 -7.67
N TRP A 72 14.01 8.21 -6.57
CA TRP A 72 14.25 9.64 -6.49
C TRP A 72 15.75 9.92 -6.67
N ALA A 73 16.15 10.13 -7.94
CA ALA A 73 17.54 10.32 -8.34
C ALA A 73 18.29 11.46 -7.61
N PRO A 74 17.70 12.64 -7.32
CA PRO A 74 18.40 13.73 -6.62
C PRO A 74 19.00 13.33 -5.28
N GLU A 75 18.38 12.36 -4.61
CA GLU A 75 18.86 11.83 -3.33
C GLU A 75 19.33 10.39 -3.41
N GLN A 76 19.37 9.78 -4.60
CA GLN A 76 19.64 8.35 -4.77
C GLN A 76 18.79 7.50 -3.81
N MET A 77 17.52 7.88 -3.64
CA MET A 77 16.60 7.22 -2.73
C MET A 77 15.64 6.32 -3.50
N MET A 78 15.37 5.16 -2.94
CA MET A 78 14.43 4.19 -3.49
C MET A 78 13.32 3.94 -2.49
N VAL A 79 12.08 3.89 -2.96
CA VAL A 79 10.91 3.49 -2.17
C VAL A 79 10.30 2.28 -2.83
N MET A 80 10.21 1.19 -2.07
CA MET A 80 9.72 -0.11 -2.54
C MET A 80 8.59 -0.56 -1.62
N PRO A 81 7.38 -0.82 -2.15
CA PRO A 81 6.31 -1.46 -1.40
C PRO A 81 6.80 -2.77 -0.81
N LEU A 82 6.40 -3.06 0.43
CA LEU A 82 6.85 -4.25 1.12
C LEU A 82 5.71 -4.82 1.95
N GLN A 83 5.61 -6.13 1.83
CA GLN A 83 4.62 -6.99 2.43
C GLN A 83 5.40 -8.12 3.11
N ALA A 84 5.54 -8.12 4.44
CA ALA A 84 6.39 -9.06 5.17
C ALA A 84 5.60 -9.82 6.24
N TRP A 85 5.43 -11.12 6.04
CA TRP A 85 4.50 -11.94 6.85
C TRP A 85 5.03 -12.22 8.25
N GLN A 86 6.32 -12.51 8.38
CA GLN A 86 6.94 -12.75 9.68
C GLN A 86 6.92 -11.51 10.59
N ASP A 87 7.03 -10.32 9.99
CA ASP A 87 7.05 -9.05 10.70
C ASP A 87 5.64 -8.45 10.90
N ASP A 88 4.60 -9.08 10.32
CA ASP A 88 3.24 -8.55 10.21
C ASP A 88 3.23 -7.10 9.71
N PHE A 89 3.97 -6.85 8.61
CA PHE A 89 4.22 -5.51 8.10
C PHE A 89 3.66 -5.34 6.67
N ALA A 90 2.85 -4.30 6.49
CA ALA A 90 2.42 -3.82 5.18
C ALA A 90 2.72 -2.33 5.02
N GLY A 91 3.49 -1.97 4.00
CA GLY A 91 3.88 -0.59 3.77
C GLY A 91 4.90 -0.44 2.65
N ALA A 92 5.93 0.37 2.90
CA ALA A 92 7.06 0.56 2.01
C ALA A 92 8.34 0.63 2.82
N VAL A 93 9.42 0.11 2.24
CA VAL A 93 10.78 0.27 2.74
C VAL A 93 11.49 1.32 1.88
N VAL A 94 12.24 2.20 2.55
CA VAL A 94 13.01 3.26 1.91
C VAL A 94 14.48 2.92 2.00
N PHE A 95 15.18 2.94 0.86
CA PHE A 95 16.60 2.67 0.77
C PHE A 95 17.37 3.89 0.24
N LYS A 96 18.60 4.06 0.71
CA LYS A 96 19.61 4.93 0.10
C LYS A 96 20.55 4.09 -0.77
N LEU A 97 20.84 4.59 -1.97
CA LEU A 97 21.65 3.93 -3.01
C LEU A 97 22.93 4.73 -3.35
N ASP A 98 23.53 5.37 -2.35
CA ASP A 98 24.76 6.18 -2.49
C ASP A 98 26.01 5.31 -2.53
N ASP A 99 26.31 4.60 -1.44
CA ASP A 99 27.45 3.71 -1.26
C ASP A 99 26.97 2.28 -0.93
N GLY A 100 26.26 1.67 -1.87
CA GLY A 100 25.58 0.38 -1.70
C GLY A 100 24.08 0.54 -1.43
N ILE A 101 23.45 -0.51 -0.89
CA ILE A 101 22.03 -0.55 -0.52
C ILE A 101 21.93 -0.43 1.00
N ARG A 102 21.30 0.66 1.48
CA ARG A 102 21.11 0.89 2.92
C ARG A 102 19.66 1.22 3.24
N GLU A 103 19.04 0.42 4.10
CA GLU A 103 17.69 0.72 4.62
C GLU A 103 17.74 1.99 5.46
N MET A 104 16.92 2.98 5.10
CA MET A 104 16.75 4.23 5.83
C MET A 104 15.64 4.10 6.89
N GLY A 105 14.60 3.34 6.56
CA GLY A 105 13.45 3.10 7.41
C GLY A 105 12.29 2.55 6.61
N ARG A 106 11.16 2.37 7.29
CA ARG A 106 9.92 1.86 6.73
C ARG A 106 8.79 2.85 6.97
N ILE A 107 7.86 2.92 6.04
CA ILE A 107 6.65 3.72 6.10
C ILE A 107 5.49 2.74 6.05
N SER A 108 4.63 2.77 7.07
CA SER A 108 3.30 2.17 7.01
C SER A 108 2.26 3.28 7.11
N HIS A 109 1.04 2.96 6.70
CA HIS A 109 -0.15 3.79 6.94
C HIS A 109 -0.91 3.29 8.17
N GLU A 110 -0.24 2.49 9.01
CA GLU A 110 -0.77 2.06 10.29
C GLU A 110 -0.89 3.26 11.23
N LYS A 111 -1.91 3.23 12.08
CA LYS A 111 -2.52 4.40 12.73
C LYS A 111 -1.71 4.95 13.90
N GLU A 112 -0.46 5.35 13.69
CA GLU A 112 0.20 6.23 14.65
C GLU A 112 -0.12 7.69 14.32
N ASN A 113 -1.20 8.19 14.95
CA ASN A 113 -1.51 9.61 15.12
C ASN A 113 -2.19 10.37 13.96
N ALA A 114 -2.84 9.70 13.00
CA ALA A 114 -3.83 10.40 12.19
C ALA A 114 -4.98 10.87 13.10
N GLN A 115 -5.30 12.17 13.08
CA GLN A 115 -6.63 12.63 13.51
C GLN A 115 -7.63 12.13 12.47
N ILE A 116 -7.94 10.85 12.56
CA ILE A 116 -8.99 10.23 11.79
C ILE A 116 -10.28 10.87 12.31
N VAL A 117 -10.97 11.58 11.42
CA VAL A 117 -12.37 11.93 11.67
C VAL A 117 -13.13 10.64 11.41
N GLU A 118 -13.55 9.98 12.50
CA GLU A 118 -14.43 8.82 12.40
C GLU A 118 -15.70 9.19 11.62
N SER A 119 -16.27 8.19 10.96
CA SER A 119 -17.45 8.37 10.12
C SER A 119 -18.55 9.16 10.85
N GLU A 120 -18.97 10.24 10.21
CA GLU A 120 -20.10 11.08 10.63
C GLU A 120 -21.43 10.56 10.06
N CYS A 121 -21.37 9.51 9.24
CA CYS A 121 -22.49 8.92 8.55
C CYS A 121 -23.40 8.11 9.48
N ASP A 122 -24.67 7.97 9.08
CA ASP A 122 -25.60 7.07 9.77
C ASP A 122 -25.27 5.62 9.40
N GLN A 123 -24.79 4.85 10.38
CA GLN A 123 -24.35 3.45 10.18
C GLN A 123 -25.45 2.45 10.56
N TYR A 124 -25.58 1.42 9.72
CA TYR A 124 -26.51 0.32 9.86
C TYR A 124 -25.74 -1.00 9.72
N SER A 125 -25.93 -1.91 10.69
CA SER A 125 -25.42 -3.27 10.61
C SER A 125 -26.47 -4.25 11.13
N SER A 126 -26.48 -5.46 10.59
CA SER A 126 -27.35 -6.53 11.05
C SER A 126 -26.58 -7.84 11.18
N ASP A 127 -26.90 -8.63 12.20
CA ASP A 127 -26.36 -9.98 12.36
C ASP A 127 -27.13 -10.92 11.43
N ASN A 128 -26.70 -10.99 10.17
CA ASN A 128 -27.28 -11.84 9.12
C ASN A 128 -26.45 -13.11 8.86
N GLY A 129 -25.34 -13.31 9.58
CA GLY A 129 -24.43 -14.46 9.43
C GLY A 129 -23.40 -14.35 8.31
N TYR A 130 -23.24 -13.20 7.66
CA TYR A 130 -22.14 -12.89 6.73
C TYR A 130 -20.91 -12.31 7.47
N GLU A 131 -19.82 -12.04 6.74
CA GLU A 131 -18.67 -11.25 7.22
C GLU A 131 -19.15 -9.91 7.81
N ASP A 132 -18.43 -9.35 8.79
CA ASP A 132 -18.82 -8.09 9.45
C ASP A 132 -18.86 -6.97 8.38
N VAL A 133 -20.06 -6.48 8.06
CA VAL A 133 -20.30 -5.46 7.03
C VAL A 133 -21.05 -4.31 7.67
N ILE A 134 -20.61 -3.09 7.39
CA ILE A 134 -21.27 -1.86 7.80
C ILE A 134 -21.87 -1.22 6.54
N VAL A 135 -23.14 -0.85 6.58
CA VAL A 135 -23.75 0.00 5.55
C VAL A 135 -23.88 1.39 6.14
N GLN A 136 -23.45 2.43 5.43
CA GLN A 136 -23.58 3.80 5.91
C GLN A 136 -24.23 4.72 4.88
N VAL A 137 -25.03 5.66 5.38
CA VAL A 137 -25.64 6.75 4.60
C VAL A 137 -24.94 8.03 5.00
N CYS A 138 -24.25 8.63 4.03
CA CYS A 138 -23.39 9.79 4.23
C CYS A 138 -23.97 11.00 3.50
N GLY A 139 -24.05 12.13 4.18
CA GLY A 139 -24.33 13.40 3.54
C GLY A 139 -23.16 13.87 2.66
N PRO A 140 -23.38 14.87 1.80
CA PRO A 140 -22.41 15.28 0.77
C PRO A 140 -21.09 15.86 1.29
N ASN A 141 -20.96 16.09 2.62
CA ASN A 141 -19.74 16.59 3.24
C ASN A 141 -19.33 15.79 4.48
N ASP A 142 -20.00 14.68 4.77
CA ASP A 142 -19.70 13.87 5.94
C ASP A 142 -18.39 13.11 5.72
N ALA A 143 -17.56 13.02 6.76
CA ALA A 143 -16.45 12.07 6.73
C ALA A 143 -17.01 10.63 6.75
N SER A 144 -16.56 9.75 5.85
CA SER A 144 -17.06 8.37 5.73
C SER A 144 -16.09 7.30 6.23
N TYR A 145 -15.03 7.69 6.95
CA TYR A 145 -14.01 6.74 7.39
C TYR A 145 -14.52 5.81 8.50
N VAL A 146 -14.56 4.50 8.22
CA VAL A 146 -14.91 3.46 9.20
C VAL A 146 -13.67 2.64 9.54
N ASP A 147 -13.35 2.55 10.83
CA ASP A 147 -12.11 1.91 11.24
C ASP A 147 -12.12 0.38 11.08
N GLY A 148 -11.14 -0.17 10.32
CA GLY A 148 -11.03 -1.60 10.04
C GLY A 148 -11.84 -2.04 8.82
N TYR A 149 -12.40 -1.09 8.08
CA TYR A 149 -13.25 -1.35 6.94
C TYR A 149 -12.74 -0.63 5.69
N TYR A 150 -13.02 -1.24 4.54
CA TYR A 150 -12.91 -0.60 3.23
C TYR A 150 -14.31 -0.36 2.70
N CYS A 151 -14.64 0.90 2.43
CA CYS A 151 -15.97 1.34 2.04
C CYS A 151 -16.03 1.66 0.54
N GLU A 152 -17.05 1.14 -0.14
CA GLU A 152 -17.33 1.41 -1.54
C GLU A 152 -18.63 2.19 -1.67
N VAL A 153 -18.59 3.31 -2.42
CA VAL A 153 -19.80 4.06 -2.78
C VAL A 153 -20.63 3.25 -3.75
N LEU A 154 -21.92 3.15 -3.45
CA LEU A 154 -22.89 2.35 -4.17
C LEU A 154 -23.80 3.20 -5.04
N ALA A 155 -24.33 2.59 -6.10
CA ALA A 155 -25.39 3.21 -6.88
C ALA A 155 -26.72 3.12 -6.12
N VAL A 156 -27.60 4.11 -6.31
CA VAL A 156 -28.95 4.11 -5.69
C VAL A 156 -29.77 2.88 -6.10
N GLU A 157 -29.53 2.33 -7.28
CA GLU A 157 -30.17 1.09 -7.74
C GLU A 157 -29.73 -0.16 -6.95
N ASP A 158 -28.64 -0.08 -6.19
CA ASP A 158 -28.14 -1.17 -5.35
C ASP A 158 -28.80 -1.21 -3.96
N ALA A 159 -29.54 -0.17 -3.59
CA ALA A 159 -30.10 -0.02 -2.24
C ALA A 159 -31.08 -1.15 -1.84
N GLU A 160 -31.87 -1.66 -2.80
CA GLU A 160 -32.89 -2.70 -2.53
C GLU A 160 -32.25 -4.04 -2.14
N TRP A 161 -31.26 -4.52 -2.91
CA TRP A 161 -30.64 -5.82 -2.62
C TRP A 161 -29.75 -5.77 -1.39
N ILE A 162 -29.12 -4.62 -1.07
CA ILE A 162 -28.35 -4.46 0.15
C ILE A 162 -29.25 -4.49 1.38
N THR A 163 -30.40 -3.83 1.30
CA THR A 163 -31.42 -3.88 2.34
C THR A 163 -31.80 -5.33 2.64
N GLU A 164 -32.09 -6.12 1.61
CA GLU A 164 -32.48 -7.52 1.75
C GLU A 164 -31.34 -8.41 2.27
N ASP A 165 -30.15 -8.32 1.65
CA ASP A 165 -29.05 -9.25 1.88
C ASP A 165 -28.21 -8.90 3.12
N TYR A 166 -27.99 -7.61 3.41
CA TYR A 166 -27.08 -7.13 4.46
C TYR A 166 -27.79 -6.56 5.68
N LEU A 167 -29.01 -6.06 5.52
CA LEU A 167 -29.79 -5.45 6.60
C LEU A 167 -31.06 -6.25 6.96
N ASN A 168 -31.18 -7.51 6.50
CA ASN A 168 -32.31 -8.40 6.76
C ASN A 168 -33.69 -7.81 6.38
N GLY A 169 -33.73 -6.83 5.49
CA GLY A 169 -34.92 -6.07 5.12
C GLY A 169 -35.42 -5.11 6.20
N GLU A 170 -34.63 -4.84 7.24
CA GLU A 170 -35.07 -4.02 8.40
C GLU A 170 -34.93 -2.50 8.16
N VAL A 171 -34.08 -2.10 7.22
CA VAL A 171 -33.76 -0.70 6.92
C VAL A 171 -33.97 -0.45 5.43
N ASP A 172 -34.97 0.37 5.07
CA ASP A 172 -35.16 0.81 3.69
C ASP A 172 -34.20 1.96 3.37
N LEU A 173 -33.07 1.63 2.76
CA LEU A 173 -32.02 2.59 2.41
C LEU A 173 -32.51 3.70 1.46
N ALA A 174 -33.51 3.43 0.61
CA ALA A 174 -34.08 4.42 -0.29
C ALA A 174 -34.98 5.44 0.42
N GLU A 175 -35.51 5.10 1.61
CA GLU A 175 -36.28 6.04 2.43
C GLU A 175 -35.41 6.87 3.38
N VAL A 176 -34.30 6.29 3.87
CA VAL A 176 -33.42 6.99 4.83
C VAL A 176 -32.40 7.90 4.14
N ALA A 177 -31.97 7.56 2.92
CA ALA A 177 -31.05 8.42 2.15
C ALA A 177 -31.77 9.65 1.58
N GLY A 178 -31.24 10.83 1.88
CA GLY A 178 -31.62 12.08 1.27
C GLY A 178 -31.23 12.15 -0.22
N PRO A 179 -31.74 13.15 -0.95
CA PRO A 179 -31.53 13.27 -2.40
C PRO A 179 -30.07 13.54 -2.81
N ASP A 180 -29.26 14.06 -1.89
CA ASP A 180 -27.84 14.40 -2.11
C ASP A 180 -26.90 13.47 -1.32
N ASP A 181 -27.46 12.48 -0.61
CA ASP A 181 -26.69 11.53 0.19
C ASP A 181 -26.16 10.41 -0.71
N HIS A 182 -25.08 9.78 -0.28
CA HIS A 182 -24.56 8.57 -0.90
C HIS A 182 -24.55 7.41 0.10
N ILE A 183 -24.69 6.21 -0.43
CA ILE A 183 -24.69 4.97 0.36
C ILE A 183 -23.34 4.31 0.15
N GLU A 184 -22.74 3.83 1.22
CA GLU A 184 -21.52 3.04 1.16
C GLU A 184 -21.72 1.68 1.83
N ILE A 185 -21.10 0.65 1.25
CA ILE A 185 -20.94 -0.65 1.89
C ILE A 185 -19.48 -0.81 2.28
N CYS A 186 -19.28 -1.02 3.57
CA CYS A 186 -18.00 -1.14 4.22
C CYS A 186 -17.77 -2.60 4.55
N TRP A 187 -16.75 -3.20 3.95
CA TRP A 187 -16.36 -4.58 4.18
C TRP A 187 -15.31 -4.63 5.26
N SER A 188 -15.49 -5.52 6.25
CA SER A 188 -14.43 -5.83 7.20
C SER A 188 -13.21 -6.28 6.43
N ASP A 189 -12.13 -5.53 6.59
CA ASP A 189 -10.89 -5.88 5.96
C ASP A 189 -10.24 -6.97 6.82
N TYR A 190 -10.62 -8.23 6.55
CA TYR A 190 -10.14 -9.41 7.27
C TYR A 190 -8.61 -9.57 7.26
N GLN A 191 -7.90 -8.74 6.48
CA GLN A 191 -6.46 -8.60 6.55
C GLN A 191 -6.12 -7.10 6.61
N ASP A 192 -5.59 -6.64 7.75
CA ASP A 192 -5.08 -5.26 7.98
C ASP A 192 -3.95 -4.82 7.01
N TRP A 193 -3.73 -5.56 5.92
CA TRP A 193 -2.71 -5.33 4.93
C TRP A 193 -3.15 -4.21 4.01
N ASN A 194 -2.73 -3.00 4.36
CA ASN A 194 -2.92 -1.78 3.58
C ASN A 194 -1.59 -1.40 2.88
N PRO A 195 -1.15 -2.16 1.85
CA PRO A 195 0.14 -1.95 1.22
C PRO A 195 0.19 -0.60 0.51
N ILE A 196 1.37 0.01 0.51
CA ILE A 196 1.61 1.21 -0.28
C ILE A 196 1.59 0.83 -1.76
N GLN A 197 0.65 1.43 -2.50
CA GLN A 197 0.43 1.24 -3.92
C GLN A 197 1.28 2.17 -4.77
N ARG A 198 1.48 3.42 -4.33
CA ARG A 198 2.25 4.43 -5.07
C ARG A 198 3.13 5.23 -4.13
N SER A 199 4.27 5.65 -4.64
CA SER A 199 5.13 6.62 -3.96
C SER A 199 5.62 7.68 -4.93
N LEU A 200 5.72 8.92 -4.46
CA LEU A 200 6.20 10.06 -5.24
C LEU A 200 6.75 11.16 -4.35
N VAL A 201 7.63 11.99 -4.90
CA VAL A 201 8.12 13.19 -4.21
C VAL A 201 7.39 14.42 -4.73
N ILE A 202 6.76 15.17 -3.83
CA ILE A 202 6.09 16.45 -4.14
C ILE A 202 6.52 17.47 -3.10
N GLY A 203 7.01 18.63 -3.55
CA GLY A 203 7.28 19.76 -2.67
C GLY A 203 8.41 19.55 -1.65
N GLY A 204 9.20 18.47 -1.77
CA GLY A 204 10.24 18.10 -0.80
C GLY A 204 9.82 17.00 0.19
N ASP A 205 8.57 16.52 0.11
CA ASP A 205 8.08 15.44 0.94
C ASP A 205 7.91 14.15 0.13
N LEU A 206 8.06 13.01 0.81
CA LEU A 206 7.72 11.70 0.28
C LEU A 206 6.25 11.42 0.53
N TRP A 207 5.49 11.34 -0.55
CA TRP A 207 4.08 10.98 -0.54
C TRP A 207 3.93 9.51 -0.87
N THR A 208 3.11 8.81 -0.09
CA THR A 208 2.78 7.41 -0.28
C THR A 208 1.27 7.25 -0.27
N LEU A 209 0.75 6.48 -1.22
CA LEU A 209 -0.66 6.19 -1.38
C LEU A 209 -0.89 4.71 -1.08
N SER A 210 -1.83 4.40 -0.21
CA SER A 210 -2.36 3.06 0.00
C SER A 210 -3.81 2.99 -0.49
N TYR A 211 -4.53 1.89 -0.23
CA TYR A 211 -5.97 1.83 -0.53
C TYR A 211 -6.82 2.78 0.34
N ARG A 212 -6.35 3.07 1.55
CA ARG A 212 -7.11 3.80 2.57
C ARG A 212 -6.65 5.23 2.82
N SER A 213 -5.43 5.59 2.42
CA SER A 213 -4.92 6.93 2.71
C SER A 213 -3.83 7.40 1.77
N LEU A 214 -3.70 8.72 1.73
CA LEU A 214 -2.54 9.42 1.21
C LEU A 214 -1.75 9.98 2.40
N GLN A 215 -0.49 9.59 2.55
CA GLN A 215 0.39 10.02 3.64
C GLN A 215 1.62 10.74 3.09
N SER A 216 2.07 11.76 3.81
CA SER A 216 3.33 12.46 3.59
C SER A 216 4.30 12.23 4.74
N ASN A 217 5.55 11.99 4.39
CA ASN A 217 6.67 11.83 5.29
C ASN A 217 7.79 12.79 4.85
N SER A 218 8.55 13.30 5.81
CA SER A 218 9.76 14.09 5.55
C SER A 218 10.76 13.24 4.76
N LEU A 219 11.36 13.78 3.70
CA LEU A 219 12.40 13.06 2.96
C LEU A 219 13.69 12.88 3.76
N ASP A 220 13.98 13.78 4.70
CA ASP A 220 15.26 13.77 5.42
C ASP A 220 15.36 12.62 6.43
N ASP A 221 14.26 12.33 7.13
CA ASP A 221 14.24 11.39 8.26
C ASP A 221 13.02 10.46 8.28
N LEU A 222 12.18 10.50 7.24
CA LEU A 222 10.96 9.71 7.09
C LEU A 222 9.91 9.99 8.17
N SER A 223 10.06 11.04 8.98
CA SER A 223 9.09 11.40 10.01
C SER A 223 7.75 11.74 9.38
N PHE A 224 6.67 11.20 9.96
CA PHE A 224 5.29 11.48 9.58
C PHE A 224 5.03 12.99 9.58
N GLN A 225 4.35 13.47 8.53
CA GLN A 225 3.92 14.87 8.44
C GLN A 225 2.39 14.97 8.49
N HIS A 226 1.72 14.26 7.58
CA HIS A 226 0.27 14.33 7.43
C HIS A 226 -0.29 13.09 6.73
N GLN A 227 -1.52 12.70 7.06
CA GLN A 227 -2.25 11.61 6.42
C GLN A 227 -3.70 12.04 6.21
N ILE A 228 -4.20 11.77 5.01
CA ILE A 228 -5.58 12.02 4.60
C ILE A 228 -6.18 10.66 4.28
N GLY A 229 -7.28 10.31 4.94
CA GLY A 229 -8.08 9.15 4.55
C GLY A 229 -8.63 9.35 3.14
N ILE A 230 -8.54 8.30 2.32
CA ILE A 230 -9.25 8.23 1.04
C ILE A 230 -10.32 7.14 1.19
N GLY A 231 -11.56 7.62 1.28
CA GLY A 231 -12.81 6.90 1.46
C GLY A 231 -13.90 7.92 1.16
#